data_AF-A0A6L7QL22-F1
#
_entry.id   AF-A0A6L7QL22-F1
#
_cell.length_a   1.000
_cell.length_b   1.000
_cell.length_c   1.000
_cell.angle_alpha   90.00
_cell.angle_beta   90.00
_cell.angle_gamma   90.00
#
_symmetry.space_group_name_H-M   'P 1'
#
loop_
_entity.id
_entity.type
_entity.pdbx_description
1 polymer ?
#
loop_
_entity_poly.entity_id
_entity_poly.type
_entity_poly.pdbx_seq_one_letter_code
_entity_poly.pdbx_strand_id
1 'polypeptide(L)'
;MPRRMASYIGYLIERYGLPVYAHVLYLRPTAGRRDPGFYQQAHPDYPVGIGYKVIRLSQLDGRAVLDGAYLGLLPFAPLMQPPAGLAADQWLYRCVEQVETAPLTKEAKAQFMVGLTILSGLVYDYPTIETIVPEEVMYESSVVQHFAERALKQGIEQGIEQTLREDVQEALAIRFELAASDPLAARIGAIDDVPRLKQLHRAAIEVPSLEAFTDLLDADE
;
A
#
# COMPACT_ATOMS: atom_id res chain seq x y z
N MET A 1 15.91 -6.36 -16.88
CA MET A 1 16.93 -6.08 -15.85
C MET A 1 18.35 -6.01 -16.41
N PRO A 2 18.84 -6.94 -17.26
CA PRO A 2 20.23 -6.95 -17.73
C PRO A 2 20.78 -5.61 -18.22
N ARG A 3 20.07 -4.92 -19.13
CA ARG A 3 20.49 -3.62 -19.66
C ARG A 3 20.57 -2.51 -18.59
N ARG A 4 19.68 -2.52 -17.60
CA ARG A 4 19.71 -1.56 -16.49
C ARG A 4 20.94 -1.79 -15.61
N MET A 5 21.22 -3.06 -15.28
CA MET A 5 22.40 -3.40 -14.51
C MET A 5 23.70 -3.07 -15.24
N ALA A 6 23.75 -3.30 -16.55
CA ALA A 6 24.89 -2.88 -17.38
C ALA A 6 25.17 -1.38 -17.26
N SER A 7 24.11 -0.56 -17.34
CA SER A 7 24.22 0.89 -17.18
C SER A 7 24.69 1.29 -15.77
N TYR A 8 24.03 0.77 -14.72
CA TYR A 8 24.36 1.12 -13.33
C TYR A 8 25.80 0.72 -12.97
N ILE A 9 26.19 -0.50 -13.32
CA ILE A 9 27.53 -1.02 -13.01
C ILE A 9 28.59 -0.25 -13.81
N GLY A 10 28.36 -0.04 -15.11
CA GLY A 10 29.27 0.74 -15.95
C GLY A 10 29.47 2.17 -15.41
N TYR A 11 28.39 2.84 -15.03
CA TYR A 11 28.43 4.16 -14.41
C TYR A 11 29.21 4.16 -13.09
N LEU A 12 28.96 3.19 -12.20
CA LEU A 12 29.67 3.11 -10.92
C LEU A 12 31.17 2.84 -11.10
N ILE A 13 31.54 2.01 -12.06
CA ILE A 13 32.94 1.72 -12.40
C ILE A 13 33.62 2.99 -12.93
N GLU A 14 33.00 3.68 -13.89
CA GLU A 14 33.55 4.91 -14.48
C GLU A 14 33.71 6.01 -13.43
N ARG A 15 32.65 6.25 -12.65
CA ARG A 15 32.60 7.39 -11.74
C ARG A 15 33.51 7.25 -10.53
N TYR A 16 33.63 6.02 -10.00
CA TYR A 16 34.28 5.80 -8.71
C TYR A 16 35.53 4.92 -8.78
N GLY A 17 35.72 4.12 -9.84
CA GLY A 17 36.90 3.26 -9.98
C GLY A 17 37.03 2.17 -8.91
N LEU A 18 35.96 1.86 -8.17
CA LEU A 18 35.94 0.88 -7.09
C LEU A 18 35.25 -0.43 -7.51
N PRO A 19 35.57 -1.57 -6.87
CA PRO A 19 34.84 -2.83 -7.08
C PRO A 19 33.34 -2.68 -6.79
N VAL A 20 32.48 -3.14 -7.71
CA VAL A 20 31.02 -3.04 -7.60
C VAL A 20 30.40 -4.38 -7.25
N TYR A 21 29.71 -4.46 -6.11
CA TYR A 21 28.95 -5.63 -5.68
C TYR A 21 27.48 -5.50 -6.07
N ALA A 22 27.13 -5.94 -7.28
CA ALA A 22 25.77 -5.80 -7.80
C ALA A 22 24.89 -7.03 -7.49
N HIS A 23 23.74 -6.78 -6.86
CA HIS A 23 22.72 -7.78 -6.56
C HIS A 23 21.35 -7.30 -7.05
N VAL A 24 20.56 -8.21 -7.63
CA VAL A 24 19.16 -8.00 -7.97
C VAL A 24 18.32 -8.95 -7.14
N LEU A 25 17.45 -8.40 -6.29
CA LEU A 25 16.54 -9.16 -5.44
C LEU A 25 15.13 -9.18 -6.08
N TYR A 26 14.58 -10.38 -6.26
CA TYR A 26 13.22 -10.60 -6.71
C TYR A 26 12.34 -11.12 -5.57
N LEU A 27 11.33 -10.33 -5.22
CA LEU A 27 10.41 -10.65 -4.11
C LEU A 27 9.27 -11.57 -4.54
N ARG A 28 8.73 -11.40 -5.75
CA ARG A 28 7.61 -12.21 -6.26
C ARG A 28 8.10 -13.49 -6.95
N PRO A 29 7.46 -14.65 -6.76
CA PRO A 29 7.84 -15.91 -7.41
C PRO A 29 7.84 -15.90 -8.95
N THR A 30 7.08 -14.99 -9.56
CA THR A 30 7.00 -14.83 -11.02
C THR A 30 8.00 -13.82 -11.58
N ALA A 31 8.59 -12.98 -10.73
CA ALA A 31 9.52 -11.93 -11.15
C ALA A 31 10.91 -12.51 -11.45
N GLY A 32 11.57 -12.00 -12.49
CA GLY A 32 12.98 -12.32 -12.73
C GLY A 32 13.29 -13.77 -13.11
N ARG A 33 12.28 -14.59 -13.44
CA ARG A 33 12.47 -16.02 -13.79
C ARG A 33 13.49 -16.25 -14.91
N ARG A 34 13.56 -15.31 -15.86
CA ARG A 34 14.48 -15.35 -17.01
C ARG A 34 15.64 -14.37 -16.89
N ASP A 35 15.84 -13.75 -15.72
CA ASP A 35 17.01 -12.92 -15.51
C ASP A 35 18.26 -13.82 -15.37
N PRO A 36 19.21 -13.77 -16.32
CA PRO A 36 20.35 -14.66 -16.31
C PRO A 36 21.45 -14.21 -15.33
N GLY A 37 21.34 -13.04 -14.70
CA GLY A 37 22.39 -12.49 -13.83
C GLY A 37 23.55 -11.86 -14.59
N PHE A 38 23.36 -11.55 -15.87
CA PHE A 38 24.35 -10.82 -16.65
C PHE A 38 23.72 -10.09 -17.82
N TYR A 39 24.44 -9.09 -18.31
CA TYR A 39 24.28 -8.53 -19.64
C TYR A 39 25.45 -8.96 -20.51
N GLN A 40 25.15 -9.35 -21.74
CA GLN A 40 26.15 -9.65 -22.76
C GLN A 40 25.76 -8.94 -24.05
N GLN A 41 26.70 -8.21 -24.63
CA GLN A 41 26.53 -7.59 -25.95
C GLN A 41 26.68 -8.66 -27.04
N ALA A 42 25.78 -8.63 -28.02
CA ALA A 42 25.83 -9.49 -29.20
C ALA A 42 26.66 -8.84 -30.32
N HIS A 43 27.96 -8.60 -30.07
CA HIS A 43 28.90 -8.16 -31.09
C HIS A 43 30.09 -9.14 -31.13
N PRO A 44 30.36 -9.81 -32.27
CA PRO A 44 31.42 -10.82 -32.37
C PRO A 44 32.82 -10.29 -32.02
N ASP A 45 33.17 -9.12 -32.55
CA ASP A 45 34.53 -8.56 -32.38
C ASP A 45 34.70 -7.62 -31.18
N TYR A 46 33.61 -7.20 -30.54
CA TYR A 46 33.62 -6.24 -29.43
C TYR A 46 32.78 -6.76 -28.27
N PRO A 47 33.26 -7.77 -27.52
CA PRO A 47 32.50 -8.35 -26.43
C PRO A 47 32.40 -7.37 -25.26
N VAL A 48 31.18 -7.14 -24.78
CA VAL A 48 30.92 -6.48 -23.49
C VAL A 48 30.11 -7.43 -22.63
N GLY A 49 30.64 -7.72 -21.43
CA GLY A 49 30.01 -8.58 -20.44
C GLY A 49 29.96 -7.90 -19.08
N ILE A 50 28.79 -7.87 -18.45
CA ILE A 50 28.60 -7.33 -17.10
C ILE A 50 27.78 -8.34 -16.29
N GLY A 51 28.39 -8.91 -15.24
CA GLY A 51 27.76 -9.87 -14.34
C GLY A 51 27.23 -9.24 -13.06
N TYR A 52 26.18 -9.82 -12.50
CA TYR A 52 25.60 -9.47 -11.20
C TYR A 52 24.93 -10.69 -10.56
N LYS A 53 24.75 -10.66 -9.24
CA LYS A 53 24.09 -11.76 -8.52
C LYS A 53 22.58 -11.57 -8.56
N VAL A 54 21.84 -12.63 -8.89
CA VAL A 54 20.37 -12.64 -8.84
C VAL A 54 19.94 -13.48 -7.66
N ILE A 55 19.16 -12.88 -6.77
CA ILE A 55 18.54 -13.54 -5.62
C ILE A 55 17.04 -13.55 -5.85
N ARG A 56 16.43 -14.74 -5.81
CA ARG A 56 14.97 -14.90 -5.88
C ARG A 56 14.52 -15.45 -4.55
N LEU A 57 13.71 -14.69 -3.81
CA LEU A 57 13.28 -15.13 -2.48
C LEU A 57 12.57 -16.48 -2.54
N SER A 58 11.74 -16.70 -3.57
CA SER A 58 11.02 -17.96 -3.79
C SER A 58 11.91 -19.18 -4.07
N GLN A 59 13.23 -19.01 -4.17
CA GLN A 59 14.21 -20.09 -4.34
C GLN A 59 15.10 -20.27 -3.10
N LEU A 60 14.96 -19.39 -2.10
CA LEU A 60 15.66 -19.52 -0.84
C LEU A 60 14.88 -20.46 0.07
N ASP A 61 15.59 -21.29 0.83
CA ASP A 61 14.99 -22.17 1.83
C ASP A 61 14.43 -21.32 2.98
N GLY A 62 13.10 -21.22 3.05
CA GLY A 62 12.42 -20.46 4.08
C GLY A 62 12.62 -21.07 5.47
N ARG A 63 12.69 -22.39 5.57
CA ARG A 63 12.89 -23.08 6.85
C ARG A 63 14.26 -22.75 7.44
N ALA A 64 15.30 -22.75 6.62
CA ALA A 64 16.64 -22.33 7.05
C ALA A 64 16.68 -20.89 7.59
N VAL A 65 15.79 -20.01 7.10
CA VAL A 65 15.67 -18.63 7.62
C VAL A 65 14.93 -18.59 8.95
N LEU A 66 13.84 -19.34 9.11
CA LEU A 66 13.11 -19.41 10.39
C LEU A 66 13.97 -20.06 11.49
N ASP A 67 14.65 -21.17 11.19
CA ASP A 67 15.49 -21.92 12.12
C ASP A 67 16.81 -21.18 12.44
N GLY A 68 17.20 -20.22 11.60
CA GLY A 68 18.42 -19.44 11.75
C GLY A 68 18.28 -18.23 12.68
N ALA A 69 19.41 -17.64 13.09
CA ALA A 69 19.45 -16.40 13.87
C ALA A 69 19.24 -15.13 13.02
N TYR A 70 18.68 -15.25 11.81
CA TYR A 70 18.53 -14.15 10.86
C TYR A 70 17.21 -13.39 11.08
N LEU A 71 17.03 -12.82 12.28
CA LEU A 71 15.77 -12.18 12.67
C LEU A 71 15.30 -11.14 11.63
N GLY A 72 16.21 -10.32 11.10
CA GLY A 72 15.87 -9.30 10.09
C GLY A 72 15.30 -9.86 8.76
N LEU A 73 15.35 -11.17 8.54
CA LEU A 73 14.76 -11.82 7.37
C LEU A 73 13.37 -12.42 7.63
N LEU A 74 12.91 -12.49 8.87
CA LEU A 74 11.61 -13.08 9.21
C LEU A 74 10.44 -12.44 8.42
N PRO A 75 10.36 -11.12 8.21
CA PRO A 75 9.30 -10.53 7.39
C PRO A 75 9.27 -11.02 5.93
N PHE A 76 10.40 -11.52 5.41
CA PHE A 76 10.52 -12.02 4.05
C PHE A 76 10.23 -13.52 3.93
N ALA A 77 10.17 -14.26 5.03
CA ALA A 77 10.00 -15.72 5.04
C ALA A 77 8.74 -16.22 4.29
N PRO A 78 7.58 -15.53 4.32
CA PRO A 78 6.42 -15.94 3.52
C PRO A 78 6.67 -15.96 2.01
N LEU A 79 7.68 -15.24 1.53
CA LEU A 79 8.07 -15.18 0.11
C LEU A 79 9.05 -16.28 -0.29
N MET A 80 9.57 -17.03 0.68
CA MET A 80 10.59 -18.04 0.49
C MET A 80 9.99 -19.42 0.22
N GLN A 81 10.83 -20.36 -0.20
CA GLN A 81 10.39 -21.72 -0.49
C GLN A 81 9.98 -22.42 0.83
N PRO A 82 8.71 -22.86 0.97
CA PRO A 82 8.29 -23.62 2.13
C PRO A 82 8.84 -25.05 2.10
N PRO A 83 8.86 -25.76 3.25
CA PRO A 83 9.12 -27.19 3.28
C PRO A 83 8.25 -27.95 2.28
N ALA A 84 8.83 -28.96 1.62
CA ALA A 84 8.12 -29.76 0.63
C ALA A 84 6.86 -30.42 1.24
N GLY A 85 5.72 -30.24 0.57
CA GLY A 85 4.44 -30.81 1.00
C GLY A 85 3.69 -30.00 2.07
N LEU A 86 4.26 -28.89 2.56
CA LEU A 86 3.55 -27.99 3.47
C LEU A 86 2.59 -27.09 2.68
N ALA A 87 1.36 -26.97 3.15
CA ALA A 87 0.39 -26.07 2.57
C ALA A 87 0.80 -24.60 2.77
N ALA A 88 0.42 -23.71 1.85
CA ALA A 88 0.89 -22.33 1.84
C ALA A 88 0.41 -21.53 3.05
N ASP A 89 -0.83 -21.73 3.46
CA ASP A 89 -1.45 -21.17 4.67
C ASP A 89 -0.70 -21.63 5.94
N GLN A 90 -0.41 -22.93 6.05
CA GLN A 90 0.38 -23.48 7.14
C GLN A 90 1.79 -22.90 7.18
N TRP A 91 2.38 -22.61 6.02
CA TRP A 91 3.67 -21.90 5.96
C TRP A 91 3.58 -20.47 6.51
N LEU A 92 2.52 -19.73 6.15
CA LEU A 92 2.30 -18.38 6.68
C LEU A 92 2.11 -18.41 8.20
N TYR A 93 1.31 -19.33 8.72
CA TYR A 93 1.15 -19.54 10.18
C TYR A 93 2.50 -19.72 10.88
N ARG A 94 3.40 -20.54 10.32
CA ARG A 94 4.75 -20.76 10.89
C ARG A 94 5.61 -19.49 10.87
N CYS A 95 5.51 -18.69 9.81
CA CYS A 95 6.24 -17.44 9.74
C CYS A 95 5.77 -16.45 10.82
N VAL A 96 4.46 -16.39 11.08
CA VAL A 96 3.87 -15.57 12.15
C VAL A 96 4.33 -16.04 13.52
N GLU A 97 4.19 -17.34 13.81
CA GLU A 97 4.63 -17.96 15.06
C GLU A 97 6.12 -17.67 15.34
N GLN A 98 6.96 -17.67 14.30
CA GLN A 98 8.39 -17.38 14.46
C GLN A 98 8.65 -15.92 14.85
N VAL A 99 7.89 -14.95 14.33
CA VAL A 99 8.00 -13.54 14.75
C VAL A 99 7.53 -13.37 16.19
N GLU A 100 6.42 -14.02 16.56
CA GLU A 100 5.85 -13.93 17.92
C GLU A 100 6.78 -14.52 18.98
N THR A 101 7.47 -15.60 18.66
CA THR A 101 8.38 -16.30 19.58
C THR A 101 9.81 -15.76 19.54
N ALA A 102 10.15 -14.93 18.56
CA ALA A 102 11.48 -14.33 18.44
C ALA A 102 11.89 -13.54 19.71
N PRO A 103 13.18 -13.49 20.05
CA PRO A 103 13.70 -12.72 21.19
C PRO A 103 13.78 -11.22 20.86
N LEU A 104 12.63 -10.61 20.55
CA LEU A 104 12.46 -9.22 20.15
C LEU A 104 11.59 -8.49 21.18
N THR A 105 11.74 -7.16 21.27
CA THR A 105 10.80 -6.32 22.03
C THR A 105 9.42 -6.37 21.40
N LYS A 106 8.40 -5.99 22.17
CA LYS A 106 7.01 -6.01 21.72
C LYS A 106 6.80 -5.12 20.50
N GLU A 107 7.40 -3.93 20.52
CA GLU A 107 7.37 -2.96 19.43
C GLU A 107 8.05 -3.51 18.18
N ALA A 108 9.19 -4.20 18.33
CA ALA A 108 9.90 -4.78 17.19
C ALA A 108 9.12 -5.94 16.57
N LYS A 109 8.44 -6.78 17.38
CA LYS A 109 7.53 -7.81 16.88
C LYS A 109 6.39 -7.19 16.09
N ALA A 110 5.74 -6.15 16.59
CA ALA A 110 4.69 -5.45 15.87
C ALA A 110 5.17 -4.90 14.52
N GLN A 111 6.36 -4.29 14.45
CA GLN A 111 6.94 -3.83 13.18
C GLN A 111 7.25 -4.98 12.22
N PHE A 112 7.75 -6.10 12.73
CA PHE A 112 8.02 -7.29 11.92
C PHE A 112 6.72 -7.90 11.39
N MET A 113 5.67 -7.95 12.21
CA MET A 113 4.34 -8.39 11.82
C MET A 113 3.78 -7.52 10.70
N VAL A 114 3.88 -6.20 10.80
CA VAL A 114 3.47 -5.28 9.72
C VAL A 114 4.23 -5.56 8.43
N GLY A 115 5.56 -5.70 8.50
CA GLY A 115 6.38 -6.02 7.33
C GLY A 115 6.01 -7.38 6.72
N LEU A 116 5.78 -8.40 7.56
CA LEU A 116 5.38 -9.74 7.17
C LEU A 116 4.01 -9.70 6.46
N THR A 117 3.03 -8.99 7.01
CA THR A 117 1.69 -8.82 6.44
C THR A 117 1.76 -8.18 5.05
N ILE A 118 2.47 -7.05 4.93
CA ILE A 118 2.62 -6.33 3.66
C ILE A 118 3.29 -7.22 2.60
N LEU A 119 4.39 -7.89 2.97
CA LEU A 119 5.13 -8.74 2.05
C LEU A 119 4.31 -9.97 1.65
N SER A 120 3.55 -10.56 2.57
CA SER A 120 2.67 -11.71 2.31
C SER A 120 1.66 -11.42 1.20
N GLY A 121 1.18 -10.18 1.06
CA GLY A 121 0.30 -9.75 -0.03
C GLY A 121 0.88 -9.91 -1.44
N LEU A 122 2.17 -10.23 -1.59
CA LEU A 122 2.77 -10.56 -2.89
C LEU A 122 2.49 -12.00 -3.35
N VAL A 123 2.05 -12.88 -2.44
CA VAL A 123 1.89 -14.32 -2.67
C VAL A 123 0.54 -14.85 -2.20
N TYR A 124 -0.02 -14.28 -1.14
CA TYR A 124 -1.28 -14.69 -0.51
C TYR A 124 -2.40 -13.70 -0.81
N ASP A 125 -3.63 -14.19 -0.88
CA ASP A 125 -4.82 -13.31 -0.88
C ASP A 125 -5.04 -12.69 0.50
N TYR A 126 -5.72 -11.53 0.50
CA TYR A 126 -5.96 -10.79 1.73
C TYR A 126 -6.80 -11.56 2.77
N PRO A 127 -7.90 -12.25 2.42
CA PRO A 127 -8.66 -13.05 3.39
C PRO A 127 -7.82 -14.10 4.12
N THR A 128 -6.90 -14.76 3.42
CA THR A 128 -5.96 -15.71 4.03
C THR A 128 -5.03 -15.01 5.02
N ILE A 129 -4.48 -13.85 4.67
CA ILE A 129 -3.60 -13.08 5.56
C ILE A 129 -4.36 -12.62 6.80
N GLU A 130 -5.55 -12.05 6.63
CA GLU A 130 -6.41 -11.54 7.72
C GLU A 130 -6.81 -12.65 8.70
N THR A 131 -7.05 -13.87 8.20
CA THR A 131 -7.36 -15.04 9.04
C THR A 131 -6.15 -15.48 9.88
N ILE A 132 -4.93 -15.28 9.38
CA ILE A 132 -3.70 -15.83 9.96
C ILE A 132 -2.96 -14.81 10.83
N VAL A 133 -3.02 -13.53 10.45
CA VAL A 133 -2.35 -12.42 11.11
C VAL A 133 -3.41 -11.50 11.73
N PRO A 134 -3.68 -11.62 13.04
CA PRO A 134 -4.61 -10.73 13.72
C PRO A 134 -4.13 -9.27 13.64
N GLU A 135 -5.04 -8.33 13.40
CA GLU A 135 -4.66 -6.91 13.34
C GLU A 135 -4.11 -6.42 14.68
N GLU A 136 -4.58 -7.03 15.78
CA GLU A 136 -4.23 -6.66 17.15
C GLU A 136 -2.73 -6.77 17.43
N VAL A 137 -2.05 -7.72 16.79
CA VAL A 137 -0.60 -7.89 16.96
C VAL A 137 0.22 -6.80 16.28
N MET A 138 -0.41 -6.01 15.40
CA MET A 138 0.23 -4.93 14.64
C MET A 138 -0.03 -3.54 15.23
N TYR A 139 -1.02 -3.35 16.11
CA TYR A 139 -1.40 -2.02 16.64
C TYR A 139 -0.31 -1.30 17.44
N GLU A 140 0.72 -2.02 17.92
CA GLU A 140 1.86 -1.38 18.58
C GLU A 140 2.88 -0.81 17.59
N SER A 141 2.72 -1.06 16.29
CA SER A 141 3.51 -0.39 15.27
C SER A 141 3.09 1.08 15.18
N SER A 142 4.07 1.97 15.33
CA SER A 142 3.90 3.40 15.09
C SER A 142 3.42 3.71 13.66
N VAL A 143 3.74 2.85 12.69
CA VAL A 143 3.29 3.00 11.31
C VAL A 143 1.80 2.72 11.20
N VAL A 144 1.32 1.65 11.83
CA VAL A 144 -0.11 1.31 11.88
C VAL A 144 -0.90 2.39 12.61
N GLN A 145 -0.42 2.84 13.77
CA GLN A 145 -1.05 3.93 14.52
C GLN A 145 -1.16 5.21 13.68
N HIS A 146 -0.09 5.61 12.98
CA HIS A 146 -0.10 6.78 12.12
C HIS A 146 -1.13 6.68 10.99
N PHE A 147 -1.22 5.53 10.33
CA PHE A 147 -2.21 5.33 9.26
C PHE A 147 -3.63 5.23 9.80
N ALA A 148 -3.85 4.57 10.95
CA ALA A 148 -5.15 4.49 11.60
C ALA A 148 -5.66 5.87 12.04
N GLU A 149 -4.81 6.70 12.65
CA GLU A 149 -5.15 8.08 13.03
C GLU A 149 -5.52 8.93 11.80
N ARG A 150 -4.76 8.81 10.71
CA ARG A 150 -5.06 9.52 9.46
C ARG A 150 -6.38 9.05 8.84
N ALA A 151 -6.61 7.74 8.81
CA ALA A 151 -7.84 7.16 8.28
C ALA A 151 -9.05 7.60 9.13
N LEU A 152 -8.93 7.62 10.45
CA LEU A 152 -9.98 8.11 11.35
C LEU A 152 -10.28 9.59 11.10
N LYS A 153 -9.24 10.42 10.99
CA LYS A 153 -9.41 11.86 10.71
C LYS A 153 -10.12 12.08 9.37
N GLN A 154 -9.70 11.37 8.33
CA GLN A 154 -10.34 11.43 7.01
C GLN A 154 -11.79 10.95 7.06
N GLY A 155 -12.09 9.88 7.80
CA GLY A 155 -13.46 9.39 7.98
C GLY A 155 -14.35 10.39 8.71
N ILE A 156 -13.84 11.11 9.71
CA ILE A 156 -14.57 12.19 10.39
C ILE A 156 -14.82 13.36 9.44
N GLU A 157 -13.81 13.79 8.67
CA GLU A 157 -13.95 14.87 7.69
C GLU A 157 -15.00 14.51 6.61
N GLN A 158 -14.92 13.29 6.05
CA GLN A 158 -15.91 12.77 5.09
C GLN A 158 -17.31 12.69 5.69
N GLY A 159 -17.43 12.27 6.96
CA GLY A 159 -18.72 12.23 7.66
C GLY A 159 -19.33 13.63 7.80
N ILE A 160 -18.53 14.64 8.15
CA ILE A 160 -18.98 16.03 8.25
C ILE A 160 -19.42 16.56 6.87
N GLU A 161 -18.65 16.29 5.82
CA GLU A 161 -18.98 16.67 4.45
C GLU A 161 -20.29 16.04 4.00
N GLN A 162 -20.45 14.73 4.21
CA GLN A 162 -21.66 14.00 3.83
C GLN A 162 -22.89 14.55 4.56
N THR A 163 -22.82 14.72 5.89
CA THR A 163 -23.93 15.28 6.67
C THR A 163 -24.29 16.68 6.20
N LEU A 164 -23.32 17.56 5.93
CA LEU A 164 -23.64 18.91 5.46
C LEU A 164 -24.29 18.91 4.06
N ARG A 165 -23.90 18.00 3.15
CA ARG A 165 -24.58 17.85 1.85
C ARG A 165 -26.02 17.41 2.02
N GLU A 166 -26.24 16.40 2.86
CA GLU A 166 -27.56 15.89 3.21
C GLU A 166 -28.42 17.00 3.83
N ASP A 167 -27.88 17.77 4.77
CA ASP A 167 -28.56 18.89 5.43
C ASP A 167 -28.95 20.02 4.44
N VAL A 168 -28.10 20.33 3.46
CA VAL A 168 -28.43 21.31 2.40
C VAL A 168 -29.56 20.77 1.53
N GLN A 169 -29.45 19.54 1.06
CA GLN A 169 -30.46 18.91 0.20
C GLN A 169 -31.80 18.75 0.92
N GLU A 170 -31.79 18.36 2.20
CA GLU A 170 -32.99 18.24 3.03
C GLU A 170 -33.67 19.60 3.23
N ALA A 171 -32.91 20.66 3.54
CA ALA A 171 -33.46 22.00 3.66
C ALA A 171 -34.14 22.47 2.37
N LEU A 172 -33.53 22.23 1.20
CA LEU A 172 -34.12 22.56 -0.11
C LEU A 172 -35.32 21.67 -0.45
N ALA A 173 -35.29 20.39 -0.09
CA ALA A 173 -36.40 19.47 -0.28
C ALA A 173 -37.62 19.90 0.55
N ILE A 174 -37.42 20.29 1.81
CA ILE A 174 -38.49 20.75 2.70
C ILE A 174 -39.07 22.08 2.24
N ARG A 175 -38.23 23.04 1.84
CA ARG A 175 -38.68 24.40 1.52
C ARG A 175 -39.18 24.56 0.08
N PHE A 176 -38.62 23.82 -0.85
CA PHE A 176 -38.83 24.02 -2.29
C PHE A 176 -39.18 22.73 -3.05
N GLU A 177 -39.43 21.61 -2.34
CA GLU A 177 -39.79 20.33 -2.94
C GLU A 177 -38.74 19.80 -3.93
N LEU A 178 -37.46 20.12 -3.71
CA LEU A 178 -36.34 19.64 -4.52
C LEU A 178 -36.32 18.10 -4.56
N ALA A 179 -36.44 17.53 -5.75
CA ALA A 179 -36.36 16.09 -5.94
C ALA A 179 -34.91 15.59 -5.90
N ALA A 180 -34.68 14.39 -5.38
CA ALA A 180 -33.34 13.77 -5.38
C ALA A 180 -32.77 13.55 -6.80
N SER A 181 -33.64 13.46 -7.81
CA SER A 181 -33.25 13.35 -9.23
C SER A 181 -32.90 14.70 -9.87
N ASP A 182 -33.09 15.81 -9.15
CA ASP A 182 -32.79 17.13 -9.66
C ASP A 182 -31.26 17.30 -9.88
N PRO A 183 -30.81 17.85 -11.03
CA PRO A 183 -29.39 18.11 -11.27
C PRO A 183 -28.71 18.93 -10.17
N LEU A 184 -29.45 19.83 -9.50
CA LEU A 184 -28.93 20.63 -8.40
C LEU A 184 -28.52 19.76 -7.20
N ALA A 185 -29.26 18.67 -6.92
CA ALA A 185 -28.89 17.73 -5.86
C ALA A 185 -27.54 17.07 -6.15
N ALA A 186 -27.29 16.66 -7.40
CA ALA A 186 -26.01 16.10 -7.82
C ALA A 186 -24.87 17.13 -7.72
N ARG A 187 -25.13 18.40 -8.06
CA ARG A 187 -24.16 19.49 -7.92
C ARG A 187 -23.75 19.71 -6.47
N ILE A 188 -24.72 19.79 -5.55
CA ILE A 188 -24.45 19.88 -4.10
C ILE A 188 -23.67 18.65 -3.62
N GLY A 189 -24.02 17.47 -4.11
CA GLY A 189 -23.38 16.20 -3.78
C GLY A 189 -21.89 16.13 -4.14
N ALA A 190 -21.41 16.97 -5.05
CA ALA A 190 -20.03 17.02 -5.53
C ALA A 190 -19.15 18.07 -4.79
N ILE A 191 -19.69 18.76 -3.78
CA ILE A 191 -18.97 19.83 -3.08
C ILE A 191 -18.18 19.25 -1.90
N ASP A 192 -16.85 19.29 -1.97
CA ASP A 192 -15.94 18.76 -0.94
C ASP A 192 -15.40 19.84 0.03
N ASP A 193 -15.98 21.04 0.00
CA ASP A 193 -15.56 22.18 0.84
C ASP A 193 -16.54 22.39 2.01
N VAL A 194 -16.13 22.00 3.21
CA VAL A 194 -16.91 22.13 4.46
C VAL A 194 -17.35 23.58 4.74
N PRO A 195 -16.45 24.59 4.74
CA PRO A 195 -16.85 26.00 4.82
C PRO A 195 -17.94 26.40 3.81
N ARG A 196 -17.80 26.02 2.54
CA ARG A 196 -18.80 26.32 1.50
C ARG A 196 -20.12 25.61 1.78
N LEU A 197 -20.09 24.33 2.14
CA LEU A 197 -21.29 23.58 2.52
C LEU A 197 -22.02 24.20 3.72
N LYS A 198 -21.30 24.72 4.72
CA LYS A 198 -21.92 25.45 5.85
C LYS A 198 -22.59 26.74 5.41
N GLN A 199 -22.02 27.47 4.46
CA GLN A 199 -22.64 28.67 3.89
C GLN A 199 -23.88 28.31 3.08
N LEU A 200 -23.78 27.29 2.24
CA LEU A 200 -24.90 26.77 1.45
C LEU A 200 -26.02 26.25 2.35
N HIS A 201 -25.71 25.60 3.48
CA HIS A 201 -26.75 25.15 4.41
C HIS A 201 -27.55 26.34 4.99
N ARG A 202 -26.87 27.41 5.39
CA ARG A 202 -27.54 28.65 5.83
C ARG A 202 -28.36 29.28 4.71
N ALA A 203 -27.77 29.39 3.52
CA ALA A 203 -28.45 29.94 2.35
C ALA A 203 -29.70 29.13 2.01
N ALA A 204 -29.63 27.80 2.05
CA ALA A 204 -30.77 26.91 1.81
C ALA A 204 -31.94 27.16 2.78
N ILE A 205 -31.68 27.71 3.96
CA ILE A 205 -32.71 28.08 4.96
C ILE A 205 -33.22 29.52 4.77
N GLU A 206 -32.37 30.44 4.31
CA GLU A 206 -32.66 31.88 4.28
C GLU A 206 -33.19 32.39 2.93
N VAL A 207 -32.73 31.85 1.81
CA VAL A 207 -33.07 32.34 0.46
C VAL A 207 -34.58 32.22 0.18
N PRO A 208 -35.18 33.14 -0.59
CA PRO A 208 -36.63 33.16 -0.82
C PRO A 208 -37.12 32.11 -1.85
N SER A 209 -36.24 31.58 -2.69
CA SER A 209 -36.58 30.64 -3.76
C SER A 209 -35.41 29.72 -4.13
N LEU A 210 -35.71 28.63 -4.85
CA LEU A 210 -34.71 27.71 -5.39
C LEU A 210 -33.82 28.35 -6.47
N GLU A 211 -34.37 29.29 -7.25
CA GLU A 211 -33.62 30.07 -8.24
C GLU A 211 -32.55 30.94 -7.55
N ALA A 212 -32.91 31.63 -6.47
CA ALA A 212 -31.96 32.43 -5.68
C ALA A 212 -30.85 31.58 -5.04
N PHE A 213 -31.15 30.32 -4.68
CA PHE A 213 -30.12 29.39 -4.22
C PHE A 213 -29.18 28.98 -5.35
N THR A 214 -29.73 28.66 -6.52
CA THR A 214 -28.95 28.26 -7.69
C THR A 214 -28.01 29.38 -8.14
N ASP A 215 -28.50 30.62 -8.20
CA ASP A 215 -27.68 31.78 -8.55
C ASP A 215 -26.49 31.98 -7.58
N LEU A 216 -26.72 31.74 -6.28
CA LEU A 216 -25.66 31.82 -5.26
C LEU A 216 -24.64 30.69 -5.46
N LEU A 217 -25.10 29.49 -5.78
CA LEU A 217 -24.23 28.35 -6.05
C LEU A 217 -23.35 28.60 -7.30
N ASP A 218 -23.92 29.22 -8.34
CA ASP A 218 -23.28 29.55 -9.62
C ASP A 218 -22.29 30.72 -9.52
N ALA A 219 -22.51 31.66 -8.58
CA ALA A 219 -21.65 32.83 -8.40
C ALA A 219 -20.23 32.51 -7.88
N ASP A 220 -20.04 31.31 -7.31
CA ASP A 220 -18.79 30.82 -6.73
C ASP A 220 -18.16 29.67 -7.55
N GLU A 221 -18.58 29.44 -8.80
CA GLU A 221 -17.89 28.59 -9.80
C GLU A 221 -16.91 29.41 -10.67
#